data_AF-A0A2M8Q648-F1
#
_entry.id   AF-A0A2M8Q648-F1
#
_cell.length_a   1.000
_cell.length_b   1.000
_cell.length_c   1.000
_cell.angle_alpha   90.00
_cell.angle_beta   90.00
_cell.angle_gamma   90.00
#
_symmetry.space_group_name_H-M   'P 1'
#
loop_
_entity.id
_entity.type
_entity.pdbx_description
1 polymer ?
#
loop_
_entity_poly.entity_id
_entity_poly.type
_entity_poly.pdbx_seq_one_letter_code
_entity_poly.pdbx_strand_id
1 'polypeptide(L)'
;HCGGAPLAAVALETSASSARLRTTCADAYKGLIDAFAQKLTQAGYPLQQAQALATTIVASIEGAVILSRTQQSTSPMEQVRAALRTLLTQARAKRQD
;
A
#
# COMPACT_ATOMS: atom_id res chain seq x y z
N HIS A 1 23.34 -0.31 6.85
CA HIS A 1 22.25 0.68 6.76
C HIS A 1 21.21 0.15 5.78
N CYS A 2 20.07 -0.38 6.24
CA CYS A 2 19.02 -0.79 5.32
C CYS A 2 18.22 0.45 4.92
N GLY A 3 18.69 1.15 3.89
CA GLY A 3 17.91 2.23 3.28
C GLY A 3 16.68 1.62 2.62
N GLY A 4 15.57 1.50 3.37
CA GLY A 4 14.31 0.93 2.88
C GLY A 4 13.70 1.84 1.83
N ALA A 5 14.23 1.79 0.61
CA ALA A 5 13.66 2.45 -0.56
C ALA A 5 12.21 2.00 -0.72
N PRO A 6 11.28 2.91 -1.06
CA PRO A 6 9.94 2.47 -1.45
C PRO A 6 10.12 1.43 -2.54
N LEU A 7 9.38 0.32 -2.44
CA LEU A 7 9.39 -0.71 -3.48
C LEU A 7 9.11 -0.07 -4.83
N ALA A 8 8.42 1.07 -4.86
CA ALA A 8 8.08 1.80 -6.07
C ALA A 8 9.32 2.44 -6.69
N ALA A 9 10.25 3.00 -5.91
CA ALA A 9 11.50 3.55 -6.44
C ALA A 9 12.38 2.44 -7.01
N VAL A 10 12.51 1.31 -6.30
CA VAL A 10 13.21 0.13 -6.82
C VAL A 10 12.52 -0.39 -8.07
N ALA A 11 11.20 -0.52 -8.07
CA ALA A 11 10.45 -1.00 -9.22
C ALA A 11 10.55 -0.04 -10.42
N LEU A 12 10.52 1.28 -10.22
CA LEU A 12 10.59 2.30 -11.29
C LEU A 12 11.98 2.35 -11.91
N GLU A 13 13.05 2.51 -11.11
CA GLU A 13 14.44 2.48 -11.62
C GLU A 13 14.75 1.15 -12.34
N THR A 14 14.19 0.05 -11.84
CA THR A 14 14.54 -1.30 -12.33
C THR A 14 13.64 -1.77 -13.47
N SER A 15 12.42 -1.23 -13.60
CA SER A 15 11.50 -1.58 -14.68
C SER A 15 12.03 -1.23 -16.06
N ALA A 16 12.88 -0.20 -16.16
CA ALA A 16 13.55 0.20 -17.38
C ALA A 16 14.70 -0.74 -17.79
N SER A 17 15.20 -1.59 -16.88
CA SER A 17 16.46 -2.33 -17.07
C SER A 17 16.31 -3.86 -17.21
N SER A 18 15.28 -4.50 -16.64
CA SER A 18 15.12 -5.97 -16.75
C SER A 18 13.68 -6.48 -16.54
N ALA A 19 13.21 -7.33 -17.46
CA ALA A 19 11.91 -7.99 -17.37
C ALA A 19 11.77 -8.90 -16.13
N ARG A 20 12.84 -9.58 -15.74
CA ARG A 20 12.86 -10.47 -14.57
C ARG A 20 12.56 -9.70 -13.29
N LEU A 21 13.15 -8.52 -13.14
CA LEU A 21 12.99 -7.70 -11.94
C LEU A 21 11.60 -7.05 -11.88
N ARG A 22 11.00 -6.69 -13.03
CA ARG A 22 9.59 -6.28 -13.08
C ARG A 22 8.66 -7.35 -12.52
N THR A 23 8.84 -8.60 -12.93
CA THR A 23 8.04 -9.73 -12.44
C THR A 23 8.22 -9.90 -10.94
N THR A 24 9.45 -9.89 -10.43
CA THR A 24 9.71 -10.02 -8.99
C THR A 24 9.06 -8.89 -8.17
N CYS A 25 9.13 -7.64 -8.64
CA CYS A 25 8.45 -6.51 -7.98
C CYS A 25 6.92 -6.66 -8.02
N ALA A 26 6.36 -7.09 -9.15
CA ALA A 26 4.93 -7.34 -9.27
C ALA A 26 4.46 -8.43 -8.30
N ASP A 27 5.22 -9.52 -8.17
CA ASP A 27 4.93 -10.60 -7.23
C ASP A 27 5.02 -10.14 -5.77
N ALA A 28 6.02 -9.31 -5.45
CA ALA A 28 6.16 -8.73 -4.11
C ALA A 28 4.96 -7.83 -3.76
N TYR A 29 4.54 -6.95 -4.68
CA TYR A 29 3.36 -6.12 -4.48
C TYR A 29 2.08 -6.94 -4.37
N LYS A 30 1.93 -7.96 -5.22
CA LYS A 30 0.81 -8.89 -5.15
C LYS A 30 0.75 -9.57 -3.77
N GLY A 31 1.88 -10.06 -3.27
CA GLY A 31 1.96 -10.67 -1.93
C GLY A 31 1.56 -9.71 -0.81
N LEU A 32 1.98 -8.45 -0.87
CA LEU A 32 1.58 -7.43 0.11
C LEU A 32 0.07 -7.12 0.03
N ILE A 33 -0.46 -6.92 -1.17
CA ILE A 33 -1.89 -6.66 -1.39
C ILE A 33 -2.73 -7.85 -0.90
N ASP A 34 -2.33 -9.08 -1.24
CA ASP A 34 -3.04 -10.30 -0.83
C ASP A 34 -3.03 -10.46 0.70
N ALA A 35 -1.90 -10.15 1.37
CA ALA A 35 -1.81 -10.18 2.83
C ALA A 35 -2.75 -9.16 3.50
N PHE A 36 -2.83 -7.93 2.98
CA PHE A 36 -3.78 -6.93 3.49
C PHE A 36 -5.23 -7.32 3.20
N ALA A 37 -5.52 -7.81 1.99
CA ALA A 37 -6.86 -8.25 1.61
C ALA A 37 -7.33 -9.39 2.52
N GLN A 38 -6.47 -10.38 2.80
CA GLN A 38 -6.77 -11.47 3.72
C GLN A 38 -7.08 -10.96 5.13
N LYS A 39 -6.30 -10.03 5.66
CA LYS A 39 -6.56 -9.42 6.99
C LYS A 39 -7.89 -8.68 7.02
N LEU A 40 -8.22 -7.94 5.96
CA LEU A 40 -9.50 -7.23 5.86
C LEU A 40 -10.66 -8.21 5.75
N THR A 41 -10.55 -9.27 4.95
CA THR A 41 -11.58 -10.32 4.89
C THR A 41 -11.79 -10.99 6.24
N GLN A 42 -10.71 -11.31 6.97
CA GLN A 42 -10.80 -11.84 8.35
C GLN A 42 -11.47 -10.86 9.32
N ALA A 43 -11.33 -9.55 9.08
CA ALA A 43 -12.01 -8.51 9.86
C ALA A 43 -13.49 -8.29 9.45
N GLY A 44 -14.00 -9.08 8.51
CA GLY A 44 -15.41 -9.09 8.09
C GLY A 44 -15.74 -8.24 6.86
N TYR A 45 -14.73 -7.78 6.11
CA TYR A 45 -14.97 -7.04 4.86
C TYR A 45 -15.28 -8.01 3.70
N PRO A 46 -16.24 -7.69 2.81
CA PRO A 46 -16.46 -8.43 1.58
C PRO A 46 -15.19 -8.51 0.73
N LEU A 47 -14.93 -9.67 0.11
CA LEU A 47 -13.67 -9.93 -0.61
C LEU A 47 -13.31 -8.84 -1.63
N GLN A 48 -14.26 -8.41 -2.45
CA GLN A 48 -14.03 -7.39 -3.47
C GLN A 48 -13.64 -6.03 -2.84
N GLN A 49 -14.29 -5.66 -1.73
CA GLN A 49 -13.97 -4.44 -1.00
C GLN A 49 -12.61 -4.55 -0.28
N ALA A 50 -12.31 -5.71 0.30
CA ALA A 50 -11.03 -5.99 0.94
C ALA A 50 -9.85 -5.88 -0.05
N GLN A 51 -10.01 -6.41 -1.26
CA GLN A 51 -9.00 -6.28 -2.33
C GLN A 51 -8.78 -4.81 -2.71
N ALA A 52 -9.85 -4.06 -2.97
CA ALA A 52 -9.75 -2.65 -3.33
C ALA A 52 -9.06 -1.82 -2.22
N LEU A 53 -9.48 -2.00 -0.97
CA LEU A 53 -8.87 -1.32 0.18
C LEU A 53 -7.40 -1.71 0.38
N ALA A 54 -7.05 -2.98 0.19
CA ALA A 54 -5.67 -3.43 0.28
C ALA A 54 -4.76 -2.75 -0.75
N THR A 55 -5.21 -2.66 -2.01
CA THR A 55 -4.49 -1.90 -3.04
C THR A 55 -4.34 -0.42 -2.66
N THR A 56 -5.40 0.21 -2.15
CA THR A 56 -5.35 1.61 -1.71
C THR A 56 -4.34 1.81 -0.57
N ILE A 57 -4.28 0.90 0.40
CA ILE A 57 -3.33 0.96 1.52
C ILE A 57 -1.89 0.92 0.98
N VAL A 58 -1.56 -0.06 0.15
CA VAL A 58 -0.20 -0.22 -0.40
C VAL A 58 0.18 1.00 -1.23
N ALA A 59 -0.68 1.44 -2.14
CA ALA A 59 -0.42 2.62 -2.97
C ALA A 59 -0.20 3.89 -2.14
N SER A 60 -1.00 4.07 -1.08
CA SER A 60 -0.90 5.24 -0.19
C SER A 60 0.38 5.24 0.62
N ILE A 61 0.82 4.07 1.11
CA ILE A 61 2.08 3.92 1.84
C ILE A 61 3.26 4.22 0.90
N GLU A 62 3.29 3.66 -0.30
CA GLU A 62 4.36 3.93 -1.28
C GLU A 62 4.46 5.42 -1.61
N GLY A 63 3.32 6.08 -1.88
CA GLY A 63 3.26 7.52 -2.10
C GLY A 63 3.75 8.33 -0.89
N ALA A 64 3.36 7.93 0.32
CA ALA A 64 3.83 8.57 1.54
C ALA A 64 5.34 8.41 1.74
N VAL A 65 5.91 7.23 1.46
CA VAL A 65 7.37 7.01 1.56
C VAL A 65 8.12 7.91 0.58
N ILE A 66 7.64 8.03 -0.66
CA ILE A 66 8.22 8.93 -1.66
C ILE A 66 8.20 10.37 -1.15
N LEU A 67 7.02 10.88 -0.77
CA LEU A 67 6.85 12.24 -0.28
C LEU A 67 7.67 12.51 0.98
N SER A 68 7.70 11.57 1.93
CA SER A 68 8.47 11.71 3.17
C SER A 68 9.96 11.84 2.92
N ARG A 69 10.49 11.13 1.92
CA ARG A 69 11.89 11.23 1.53
C ARG A 69 12.18 12.54 0.82
N THR A 70 11.35 12.91 -0.15
CA THR A 70 11.51 14.17 -0.89
C THR A 70 11.45 15.39 0.04
N GLN A 71 10.58 15.35 1.05
CA GLN A 71 10.39 16.44 2.01
C GLN A 71 11.26 16.31 3.27
N GLN A 72 12.05 15.23 3.38
CA GLN A 72 12.82 14.88 4.59
C GLN A 72 11.97 14.97 5.88
N SER A 73 10.72 14.50 5.81
CA SER A 73 9.72 14.68 6.85
C SER A 73 8.84 13.43 6.99
N THR A 74 8.46 13.10 8.22
CA THR A 74 7.51 12.00 8.50
C THR A 74 6.05 12.42 8.36
N SER A 75 5.78 13.71 8.13
CA SER A 75 4.42 14.26 8.03
C SER A 75 3.53 13.59 6.97
N PRO A 76 4.01 13.28 5.74
CA PRO A 76 3.19 12.57 4.75
C PRO A 76 2.70 11.19 5.24
N MET A 77 3.54 10.44 5.96
CA MET A 77 3.18 9.15 6.54
C MET A 77 2.12 9.30 7.63
N GLU A 78 2.23 10.34 8.47
CA GLU A 78 1.24 10.67 9.49
C GLU A 78 -0.13 10.98 8.87
N GLN A 79 -0.14 11.78 7.81
CA GLN A 79 -1.36 12.15 7.08
C GLN A 79 -2.03 10.93 6.45
N VAL A 80 -1.24 10.06 5.79
CA VAL A 80 -1.76 8.81 5.21
C VAL A 80 -2.31 7.88 6.29
N ARG A 81 -1.65 7.77 7.44
CA ARG A 81 -2.18 6.99 8.57
C ARG A 81 -3.56 7.50 9.01
N ALA A 82 -3.71 8.81 9.20
CA ALA A 82 -4.99 9.40 9.59
C ALA A 82 -6.08 9.17 8.53
N ALA A 83 -5.76 9.37 7.25
CA ALA A 83 -6.68 9.16 6.14
C ALA A 83 -7.13 7.69 6.01
N LEU A 84 -6.19 6.73 6.10
CA LEU A 84 -6.51 5.31 6.02
C LEU A 84 -7.38 4.84 7.19
N ARG A 85 -7.15 5.35 8.41
CA ARG A 85 -8.02 5.06 9.56
C ARG A 85 -9.45 5.50 9.31
N THR A 86 -9.63 6.72 8.80
CA THR A 86 -10.95 7.26 8.46
C THR A 86 -11.62 6.42 7.36
N LEU A 87 -10.90 6.11 6.29
CA LEU A 87 -11.40 5.31 5.18
C LEU A 87 -11.87 3.92 5.62
N LEU A 88 -11.06 3.23 6.44
CA LEU A 88 -11.39 1.89 6.94
C LEU A 88 -12.60 1.92 7.89
N THR A 89 -12.71 2.96 8.72
CA THR A 89 -13.85 3.16 9.63
C THR A 89 -15.14 3.40 8.85
N GLN A 90 -15.10 4.27 7.83
CA GLN A 90 -16.25 4.54 6.96
C GLN A 90 -16.67 3.31 6.15
N ALA A 91 -15.69 2.57 5.60
CA ALA A 91 -15.96 1.33 4.88
C ALA A 91 -16.60 0.27 5.79
N ARG A 92 -16.27 0.26 7.09
CA ARG A 92 -16.90 -0.61 8.09
C ARG A 92 -18.32 -0.17 8.44
N ALA A 93 -18.59 1.14 8.49
CA ALA A 93 -19.92 1.69 8.78
C ALA A 93 -20.91 1.37 7.65
N LYS A 94 -20.53 1.59 6.38
CA LYS A 94 -21.34 1.26 5.19
C LYS A 94 -21.70 -0.24 5.06
N ARG A 95 -21.08 -1.11 5.85
CA ARG A 95 -21.39 -2.55 5.92
C ARG A 95 -22.63 -2.82 6.80
N GLN A 96 -22.95 -1.91 7.72
CA GLN A 96 -24.01 -2.10 8.72
C GLN A 96 -25.35 -1.51 8.29
N ASP A 97 -25.35 -0.78 7.17
CA ASP A 97 -26.52 -0.23 6.48
C ASP A 97 -27.02 -1.23 5.43
#